data_AF-A0A7W1RRN0-F1
#
_entry.id   AF-A0A7W1RRN0-F1
#
_cell.length_a   1.000
_cell.length_b   1.000
_cell.length_c   1.000
_cell.angle_alpha   90.00
_cell.angle_beta   90.00
_cell.angle_gamma   90.00
#
_symmetry.space_group_name_H-M   'P 1'
#
loop_
_entity.id
_entity.type
_entity.pdbx_description
1 polymer ?
#
loop_
_entity_poly.entity_id
_entity_poly.type
_entity_poly.pdbx_seq_one_letter_code
_entity_poly.pdbx_strand_id
1 'polypeptide(L)'
;TYLTFLAGGLGLKGLRIDQAAEVTRFASEHSHYLVAISLGATCFGALTYIGNGPNLMVKAIADHAKVHPPSFFGFMFKFALPVLLPIFILISILFFAE
;
A
#
# COMPACT_ATOMS: atom_id res chain seq x y z
N THR A 1 -6.55 2.64 -3.31
CA THR A 1 -5.18 2.36 -3.80
C THR A 1 -5.07 1.02 -4.50
N TYR A 2 -5.30 -0.12 -3.82
CA TYR A 2 -5.22 -1.45 -4.45
C TYR A 2 -6.11 -1.59 -5.70
N LEU A 3 -7.43 -1.34 -5.57
CA LEU A 3 -8.37 -1.46 -6.68
C LEU A 3 -8.04 -0.54 -7.87
N THR A 4 -7.48 0.64 -7.61
CA THR A 4 -7.06 1.58 -8.65
C THR A 4 -5.91 1.00 -9.47
N PHE A 5 -4.89 0.44 -8.82
CA PHE A 5 -3.77 -0.19 -9.52
C PHE A 5 -4.16 -1.52 -10.17
N LEU A 6 -5.07 -2.28 -9.56
CA LEU A 6 -5.65 -3.47 -10.19
C LEU A 6 -6.43 -3.12 -11.45
N ALA A 7 -7.29 -2.10 -11.40
CA ALA A 7 -8.03 -1.62 -12.57
C ALA A 7 -7.08 -1.12 -13.67
N GLY A 8 -6.01 -0.39 -13.29
CA GLY A 8 -4.96 0.02 -14.22
C GLY A 8 -4.23 -1.16 -14.85
N GLY A 9 -3.84 -2.15 -14.04
CA GLY A 9 -3.18 -3.38 -14.51
C GLY A 9 -4.04 -4.19 -15.47
N LEU A 10 -5.33 -4.36 -15.15
CA LEU A 10 -6.32 -4.98 -16.03
C LEU A 10 -6.46 -4.20 -17.34
N GLY A 11 -6.58 -2.87 -17.26
CA GLY A 11 -6.69 -1.99 -18.42
C GLY A 11 -5.49 -2.09 -19.37
N LEU A 12 -4.27 -2.24 -18.84
CA LEU A 12 -3.06 -2.48 -19.65
C LEU A 12 -3.09 -3.79 -20.43
N LYS A 13 -3.93 -4.74 -20.02
CA LYS A 13 -4.13 -6.04 -20.68
C LYS A 13 -5.43 -6.10 -21.49
N GLY A 14 -6.14 -4.96 -21.61
CA GLY A 14 -7.45 -4.90 -22.27
C GLY A 14 -8.55 -5.64 -21.51
N LEU A 15 -8.34 -5.91 -20.22
CA LEU A 15 -9.27 -6.61 -19.33
C LEU A 15 -10.04 -5.60 -18.48
N ARG A 16 -11.21 -6.00 -17.99
CA ARG A 16 -12.14 -5.19 -17.23
C ARG A 16 -12.31 -5.72 -15.81
N ILE A 17 -12.41 -4.78 -14.86
CA ILE A 17 -12.55 -5.11 -13.43
C ILE A 17 -13.96 -5.51 -13.04
N ASP A 18 -14.98 -5.15 -13.84
CA ASP A 18 -16.38 -5.49 -13.59
C ASP A 18 -16.76 -6.92 -14.03
N GLN A 19 -15.85 -7.62 -14.72
CA GLN A 19 -16.02 -8.99 -15.17
C GLN A 19 -15.17 -9.94 -14.31
N ALA A 20 -15.80 -10.74 -13.44
CA ALA A 20 -15.09 -11.65 -12.53
C ALA A 20 -14.19 -12.67 -13.26
N ALA A 21 -14.60 -13.12 -14.45
CA ALA A 21 -13.81 -14.03 -15.28
C ALA A 21 -12.49 -13.39 -15.74
N GLU A 22 -12.50 -12.10 -16.09
CA GLU A 22 -11.32 -11.37 -16.55
C GLU A 22 -10.36 -11.06 -15.39
N VAL A 23 -10.90 -10.75 -14.20
CA VAL A 23 -10.08 -10.62 -12.98
C VAL A 23 -9.38 -11.93 -12.65
N THR A 24 -10.10 -13.06 -12.77
CA THR A 24 -9.53 -14.40 -12.54
C THR A 24 -8.44 -14.72 -13.56
N ARG A 25 -8.68 -14.41 -14.84
CA ARG A 25 -7.71 -14.59 -15.92
C ARG A 25 -6.44 -13.75 -15.69
N PHE A 26 -6.60 -12.50 -15.28
CA PHE A 26 -5.47 -11.65 -14.91
C PHE A 26 -4.69 -12.23 -13.74
N ALA A 27 -5.37 -12.79 -12.75
CA ALA A 27 -4.72 -13.42 -11.61
C ALA A 27 -3.89 -14.66 -12.00
N SER A 28 -4.37 -15.48 -12.94
CA SER A 28 -3.65 -16.66 -13.41
C SER A 28 -2.51 -16.32 -14.37
N GLU A 29 -2.72 -15.39 -15.31
CA GLU A 29 -1.75 -15.08 -16.37
C GLU A 29 -0.72 -14.02 -15.94
N HIS A 30 -1.05 -13.17 -14.96
CA HIS A 30 -0.25 -12.01 -14.55
C HIS A 30 -0.10 -11.92 -13.02
N SER A 31 0.14 -13.06 -12.37
CA SER A 31 0.33 -13.18 -10.93
C SER A 31 1.38 -12.22 -10.34
N HIS A 32 2.47 -11.95 -11.05
CA HIS A 32 3.51 -11.01 -10.63
C HIS A 32 3.01 -9.56 -10.50
N TYR A 33 2.06 -9.12 -11.34
CA TYR A 33 1.42 -7.81 -11.17
C TYR A 33 0.62 -7.77 -9.87
N LEU A 34 -0.10 -8.84 -9.52
CA LEU A 34 -0.85 -8.90 -8.26
C LEU A 34 0.07 -8.84 -7.05
N VAL A 35 1.21 -9.53 -7.08
CA VAL A 35 2.22 -9.46 -6.02
C VAL A 35 2.73 -8.03 -5.88
N ALA A 36 3.13 -7.38 -6.98
CA ALA A 36 3.61 -6.01 -6.97
C ALA A 36 2.54 -5.02 -6.45
N ILE A 37 1.29 -5.14 -6.90
CA ILE A 37 0.18 -4.28 -6.46
C ILE A 37 -0.14 -4.51 -4.98
N SER A 38 -0.13 -5.77 -4.52
CA SER A 38 -0.40 -6.11 -3.11
C SER A 38 0.66 -5.55 -2.17
N LEU A 39 1.93 -5.73 -2.52
CA LEU A 39 3.06 -5.20 -1.75
C LEU A 39 3.04 -3.68 -1.76
N GLY A 40 2.84 -3.06 -2.93
CA GLY A 40 2.74 -1.61 -3.04
C GLY A 40 1.60 -1.03 -2.20
N ALA A 41 0.39 -1.58 -2.33
CA ALA A 41 -0.76 -1.11 -1.56
C ALA A 41 -0.54 -1.22 -0.04
N THR A 42 0.12 -2.28 0.42
CA THR A 42 0.39 -2.52 1.84
C THR A 42 1.51 -1.62 2.37
N CYS A 43 2.68 -1.65 1.72
CA CYS A 43 3.87 -0.93 2.16
C CYS A 43 3.67 0.59 2.12
N PHE A 44 3.13 1.12 1.01
CA PHE A 44 2.89 2.57 0.90
C PHE A 44 1.69 3.03 1.72
N GLY A 45 0.73 2.14 2.02
CA GLY A 45 -0.39 2.43 2.92
C GLY A 45 0.06 2.71 4.36
N ALA A 46 1.17 2.12 4.81
CA ALA A 46 1.70 2.36 6.15
C ALA A 46 2.42 3.70 6.32
N LEU A 47 2.78 4.39 5.22
CA LEU A 47 3.63 5.59 5.26
C LEU A 47 2.91 6.88 5.72
N THR A 48 1.57 6.88 5.75
CA THR A 48 0.79 8.09 6.05
C THR A 48 -0.39 7.79 6.97
N TYR A 49 -0.97 8.84 7.58
CA TYR A 49 -2.16 8.69 8.42
C TYR A 49 -3.40 8.23 7.65
N ILE A 50 -3.52 8.64 6.38
CA ILE A 50 -4.68 8.31 5.54
C ILE A 50 -4.48 7.02 4.74
N GLY A 51 -3.28 6.44 4.79
CA GLY A 51 -2.91 5.32 3.93
C GLY A 51 -3.56 4.00 4.36
N ASN A 52 -3.89 3.83 5.63
CA ASN A 52 -4.63 2.67 6.13
C ASN A 52 -5.56 3.04 7.31
N GLY A 53 -6.56 2.17 7.57
CA GLY A 53 -7.54 2.37 8.63
C GLY A 53 -6.95 2.48 10.04
N PRO A 54 -6.02 1.59 10.45
CA PRO A 54 -5.38 1.67 11.76
C PRO A 54 -4.65 3.00 12.04
N ASN A 55 -3.87 3.53 11.08
CA ASN A 55 -3.17 4.80 11.23
C ASN A 55 -4.15 5.97 11.40
N LEU A 56 -5.25 5.96 10.63
CA LEU A 56 -6.31 6.95 10.73
C LEU A 56 -7.03 6.88 12.10
N MET A 57 -7.26 5.65 12.59
CA MET A 57 -7.87 5.42 13.90
C MET A 57 -6.96 5.93 15.03
N VAL A 58 -5.66 5.65 14.99
CA VAL A 58 -4.69 6.17 15.97
C VAL A 58 -4.65 7.69 15.96
N LYS A 59 -4.66 8.31 14.77
CA LYS A 59 -4.74 9.77 14.63
C LYS A 59 -6.01 10.33 15.30
N ALA A 60 -7.16 9.73 15.01
CA ALA A 60 -8.43 10.15 15.59
C ALA A 60 -8.43 10.02 17.12
N ILE A 61 -7.92 8.91 17.67
CA ILE A 61 -7.80 8.73 19.14
C ILE A 61 -6.91 9.80 19.76
N ALA A 62 -5.77 10.12 19.15
CA ALA A 62 -4.87 11.17 19.63
C ALA A 62 -5.54 12.56 19.62
N ASP A 63 -6.27 12.88 18.55
CA ASP A 63 -7.03 14.13 18.44
C ASP A 63 -8.15 14.20 19.50
N HIS A 64 -8.90 13.10 19.72
CA HIS A 64 -9.92 13.00 20.77
C HIS A 64 -9.34 13.12 22.17
N ALA A 65 -8.15 12.57 22.41
CA ALA A 65 -7.44 12.67 23.68
C ALA A 65 -6.79 14.05 23.91
N LYS A 66 -6.94 15.00 22.98
CA LYS A 66 -6.30 16.32 23.00
C LYS A 66 -4.77 16.26 23.10
N VAL A 67 -4.19 15.15 22.63
CA VAL A 67 -2.75 15.03 22.40
C VAL A 67 -2.47 15.68 21.05
N HIS A 68 -1.26 16.24 20.85
CA HIS A 68 -0.87 16.81 19.56
C HIS A 68 -0.12 15.75 18.75
N PRO A 69 -0.81 14.93 17.92
CA PRO A 69 -0.14 14.00 17.03
C PRO A 69 0.71 14.77 16.01
N PRO A 70 1.81 14.17 15.51
CA PRO A 70 2.60 14.75 14.43
C PRO A 70 1.72 15.21 13.26
N SER A 71 2.14 16.28 12.58
CA SER A 71 1.53 16.70 11.30
C SER A 71 1.66 15.59 10.25
N PHE A 72 0.90 15.67 9.16
CA PHE A 72 0.93 14.65 8.10
C PHE A 72 2.36 14.36 7.61
N PHE A 73 3.08 15.40 7.21
CA PHE A 73 4.48 15.30 6.79
C PHE A 73 5.41 15.01 7.97
N GLY A 74 5.06 15.47 9.18
CA GLY A 74 5.81 15.16 10.39
C GLY A 74 5.84 13.66 10.70
N PHE A 75 4.70 12.98 10.60
CA PHE A 75 4.61 11.51 10.71
C PHE A 75 5.45 10.83 9.62
N MET A 76 5.27 11.25 8.38
CA MET A 76 5.91 10.62 7.23
C MET A 76 7.44 10.71 7.30
N PHE A 77 8.00 11.91 7.52
CA PHE A 77 9.45 12.11 7.47
C PHE A 77 10.17 11.78 8.78
N LYS A 78 9.54 11.99 9.95
CA LYS A 78 10.21 11.74 11.24
C LYS A 78 10.04 10.32 11.77
N PHE A 79 8.98 9.62 11.36
CA PHE A 79 8.64 8.31 11.92
C PHE A 79 8.54 7.24 10.84
N ALA A 80 7.67 7.42 9.84
CA ALA A 80 7.37 6.38 8.88
C ALA A 80 8.58 6.05 7.99
N LEU A 81 9.16 7.03 7.29
CA LEU A 81 10.29 6.80 6.38
C LEU A 81 11.54 6.27 7.10
N PRO A 82 12.02 6.84 8.23
CA PRO A 82 13.22 6.35 8.90
C PRO A 82 13.11 4.90 9.38
N VAL A 83 11.91 4.44 9.72
CA VAL A 83 11.67 3.07 10.21
C VAL A 83 11.33 2.11 9.07
N LEU A 84 10.41 2.49 8.19
CA LEU A 84 9.90 1.60 7.15
C LEU A 84 10.84 1.48 5.96
N LEU A 85 11.58 2.53 5.60
CA LEU A 85 12.49 2.49 4.45
C LEU A 85 13.61 1.44 4.64
N PRO A 86 14.31 1.35 5.78
CA PRO A 86 15.28 0.27 6.01
C PRO A 86 14.64 -1.12 5.99
N ILE A 87 13.44 -1.27 6.54
CA ILE A 87 12.71 -2.54 6.54
C ILE A 87 12.33 -2.95 5.11
N PHE A 88 11.86 -2.00 4.29
CA PHE A 88 11.52 -2.27 2.89
C PHE A 88 12.74 -2.61 2.05
N ILE A 89 13.90 -1.98 2.32
CA ILE A 89 15.17 -2.35 1.67
C ILE A 89 15.56 -3.77 2.07
N LEU A 90 15.49 -4.11 3.36
CA LEU A 90 15.84 -5.44 3.85
C LEU A 90 14.93 -6.53 3.27
N ILE A 91 13.61 -6.30 3.26
CA ILE A 91 12.64 -7.22 2.64
C ILE A 91 12.90 -7.35 1.14
N SER A 92 13.18 -6.23 0.45
CA SER A 92 13.52 -6.26 -0.98
C SER A 92 14.74 -7.13 -1.24
N ILE A 93 15.79 -7.00 -0.42
CA ILE A 93 17.01 -7.80 -0.56
C ILE A 93 16.72 -9.28 -0.25
N LEU A 94 15.99 -9.57 0.83
CA LEU A 94 15.79 -10.95 1.28
C LEU A 94 14.89 -11.77 0.35
N PHE A 95 13.91 -11.14 -0.31
CA PHE A 95 12.90 -11.85 -1.09
C PHE A 95 12.96 -11.60 -2.60
N PHE A 96 13.72 -10.60 -3.07
CA PHE A 96 13.73 -10.17 -4.48
C PHE A 96 15.13 -9.89 -5.05
N ALA A 97 16.23 -10.17 -4.33
CA ALA A 97 17.60 -9.95 -4.84
C ALA A 97 18.19 -11.12 -5.65
N GLU A 98 17.37 -12.10 -6.02
CA GLU A 98 17.70 -13.20 -6.94
C GLU A 98 17.02 -12.99 -8.29
#